data_AF-A0A2T7NBH7-F1
#
_entry.id   AF-A0A2T7NBH7-F1
#
_cell.length_a   1.000
_cell.length_b   1.000
_cell.length_c   1.000
_cell.angle_alpha   90.00
_cell.angle_beta   90.00
_cell.angle_gamma   90.00
#
_symmetry.space_group_name_H-M   'P 1'
#
loop_
_entity.id
_entity.type
_entity.pdbx_description
1 polymer ?
#
loop_
_entity_poly.entity_id
_entity_poly.type
_entity_poly.pdbx_seq_one_letter_code
_entity_poly.pdbx_strand_id
1 'polypeptide(L)'
;MLTSGSDLNITIDLANALFYDPRQLRVSDSYSQNFSQYYGETLREIQRPDPEREVNSWVNRTTRGSIPELLETGTITEETTLLLINTMFFEQHPGANNDGRRALLHKVLRSTESTVLELPYKGDRFSLFLIVPDSTQELSILEDTLSGQLLEEAVTDMPSPTRYLLTLPKFEVRVHRKLTEYLKTLGLSSLFDIHTADLLPMMQHPVPGHLWVSDLQDGADVYACLGEGVQFPWDYSVQDGEVVQDIKWYYYSGDSSRRGIAAVVEGDFFPLRTSFSDRIHHVRRQDLHYRHSPLRTVANSLWWSLFFMDPPSLVTTCRHSLVRIPLGLWAQEEQVAVYDNKTGQMHVQLSCSGYFITGHPPLYMEWTLPSGEKLLTSNHINNSFLLNLPNPVKGGNYTCRLSPQLPPMSCLPHNATLFGSSSVSVDEVRARLTLIEAEQEVLRRERVQIDRLTDDNRKLKKMVDSLQNELENNTNSLVQLRDYFKELDNPRVIFDARPSASYYYKKGQPVRLEHVITNEGNAFNETTGEFTAPFNGTYFFMITAQVTESVRLIGAQDIAALCDNTTCFCYVRATIMNQQYSLGTCQAAVHRSQGQQAWLRSEETWYLSSVYTSFTGFSLRSDVETEL
;
A
#
# COMPACT_ATOMS: atom_id res chain seq x y z
N MET A 1 10.42 -14.97 -8.90
CA MET A 1 11.73 -14.66 -9.49
C MET A 1 11.56 -14.62 -11.01
N LEU A 2 11.80 -13.46 -11.62
CA LEU A 2 11.90 -13.33 -13.09
C LEU A 2 13.30 -13.80 -13.47
N THR A 3 13.50 -15.11 -13.57
CA THR A 3 14.80 -15.67 -13.97
C THR A 3 15.01 -15.52 -15.47
N SER A 4 16.25 -15.23 -15.84
CA SER A 4 16.77 -15.12 -17.21
C SER A 4 16.31 -16.28 -18.08
N GLY A 5 15.29 -16.05 -18.91
CA GLY A 5 14.86 -16.99 -19.94
C GLY A 5 15.23 -16.42 -21.31
N SER A 6 16.14 -17.10 -22.01
CA SER A 6 16.60 -16.77 -23.37
C SER A 6 15.55 -17.03 -24.47
N ASP A 7 14.32 -17.36 -24.11
CA ASP A 7 13.27 -17.77 -25.05
C ASP A 7 12.43 -16.60 -25.62
N LEU A 8 12.77 -15.35 -25.27
CA LEU A 8 12.16 -14.16 -25.85
C LEU A 8 13.27 -13.30 -26.44
N ASN A 9 12.98 -12.53 -27.49
CA ASN A 9 13.90 -11.52 -28.06
C ASN A 9 14.13 -10.33 -27.08
N ILE A 10 14.22 -10.59 -25.78
CA ILE A 10 14.36 -9.62 -24.71
C ILE A 10 15.32 -10.23 -23.69
N THR A 11 16.28 -9.45 -23.23
CA THR A 11 17.14 -9.76 -22.10
C THR A 11 16.73 -8.87 -20.93
N ILE A 12 16.40 -9.49 -19.79
CA ILE A 12 16.10 -8.80 -18.54
C ILE A 12 17.00 -9.40 -17.47
N ASP A 13 17.85 -8.57 -16.87
CA ASP A 13 18.65 -8.95 -15.71
C ASP A 13 18.28 -8.01 -14.56
N LEU A 14 17.70 -8.57 -13.51
CA LEU A 14 17.35 -7.89 -12.27
C LEU A 14 18.25 -8.43 -11.17
N ALA A 15 18.99 -7.56 -10.49
CA ALA A 15 19.87 -7.97 -9.41
C ALA A 15 19.78 -7.00 -8.24
N ASN A 16 19.66 -7.56 -7.04
CA ASN A 16 19.66 -6.87 -5.76
C ASN A 16 20.90 -7.28 -4.98
N ALA A 17 21.55 -6.37 -4.27
CA ALA A 17 22.62 -6.75 -3.35
C ALA A 17 22.59 -5.89 -2.11
N LEU A 18 22.89 -6.52 -0.98
CA LEU A 18 23.10 -5.85 0.30
C LEU A 18 24.58 -5.97 0.66
N PHE A 19 25.29 -4.85 0.64
CA PHE A 19 26.68 -4.75 1.05
C PHE A 19 26.74 -4.29 2.51
N TYR A 20 27.57 -4.92 3.34
CA TYR A 20 27.74 -4.53 4.74
C TYR A 20 29.22 -4.49 5.16
N ASP A 21 29.55 -3.64 6.14
CA ASP A 21 30.89 -3.61 6.74
C ASP A 21 31.00 -4.68 7.85
N PRO A 22 31.78 -5.78 7.64
CA PRO A 22 31.90 -6.86 8.62
C PRO A 22 32.58 -6.42 9.93
N ARG A 23 33.25 -5.26 9.95
CA ARG A 23 33.84 -4.66 11.16
C ARG A 23 32.78 -4.04 12.08
N GLN A 24 31.62 -3.67 11.51
CA GLN A 24 30.54 -2.98 12.21
C GLN A 24 29.31 -3.86 12.40
N LEU A 25 29.05 -4.79 11.47
CA LEU A 25 27.87 -5.64 11.46
C LEU A 25 28.25 -7.11 11.22
N ARG A 26 27.83 -8.00 12.13
CA ARG A 26 27.86 -9.45 11.91
C ARG A 26 26.47 -9.93 11.55
N VAL A 27 26.25 -10.35 10.31
CA VAL A 27 24.95 -10.79 9.81
C VAL A 27 24.70 -12.25 10.24
N SER A 28 23.47 -12.57 10.66
CA SER A 28 23.11 -13.94 11.04
C SER A 28 23.04 -14.87 9.83
N ASP A 29 23.43 -16.13 10.01
CA ASP A 29 23.31 -17.14 8.95
C ASP A 29 21.86 -17.32 8.49
N SER A 30 20.90 -17.21 9.40
CA SER A 30 19.47 -17.28 9.11
C SER A 30 18.99 -16.10 8.25
N TYR A 31 19.43 -14.88 8.57
CA TYR A 31 19.14 -13.71 7.74
C TYR A 31 19.77 -13.85 6.36
N SER A 32 21.01 -14.34 6.29
CA SER A 32 21.72 -14.55 5.02
C SER A 32 21.02 -15.56 4.11
N GLN A 33 20.58 -16.69 4.69
CA GLN A 33 19.81 -17.71 3.96
C GLN A 33 18.47 -17.16 3.49
N ASN A 34 17.72 -16.48 4.35
CA ASN A 34 16.43 -15.88 4.00
C ASN A 34 16.57 -14.83 2.90
N PHE A 35 17.58 -13.96 2.98
CA PHE A 35 17.82 -12.94 1.97
C PHE A 35 18.08 -13.58 0.60
N SER A 36 18.94 -14.60 0.55
CA SER A 36 19.20 -15.35 -0.68
C SER A 36 17.97 -16.07 -1.21
N GLN A 37 17.15 -16.67 -0.33
CA GLN A 37 15.96 -17.39 -0.72
C GLN A 37 14.87 -16.49 -1.32
N TYR A 38 14.59 -15.34 -0.69
CA TYR A 38 13.49 -14.47 -1.10
C TYR A 38 13.88 -13.51 -2.23
N TYR A 39 15.10 -12.97 -2.20
CA TYR A 39 15.55 -11.95 -3.16
C TYR A 39 16.43 -12.52 -4.27
N GLY A 40 16.81 -13.80 -4.20
CA GLY A 40 17.56 -14.52 -5.24
C GLY A 40 19.04 -14.14 -5.31
N GLU A 41 19.55 -13.40 -4.34
CA GLU A 41 20.85 -12.72 -4.42
C GLU A 41 21.62 -12.75 -3.11
N THR A 42 22.92 -12.48 -3.18
CA THR A 42 23.85 -12.66 -2.05
C THR A 42 24.08 -11.37 -1.27
N LEU A 43 24.03 -11.47 0.06
CA LEU A 43 24.69 -10.52 0.96
C LEU A 43 26.20 -10.50 0.67
N ARG A 44 26.80 -9.32 0.66
CA ARG A 44 28.22 -9.13 0.32
C ARG A 44 28.91 -8.32 1.40
N GLU A 45 30.13 -8.71 1.73
CA GLU A 45 30.99 -7.93 2.62
C GLU A 45 31.69 -6.83 1.85
N ILE A 46 31.77 -5.64 2.44
CA ILE A 46 32.54 -4.52 1.89
C ILE A 46 34.03 -4.81 2.10
N GLN A 47 34.76 -5.06 1.01
CA GLN A 47 36.21 -5.27 1.07
C GLN A 47 36.98 -3.96 1.05
N ARG A 48 37.91 -3.78 1.97
CA ARG A 48 38.84 -2.64 2.04
C ARG A 48 40.24 -3.06 1.58
N PRO A 49 41.07 -2.15 1.03
CA PRO A 49 40.98 -0.69 1.08
C PRO A 49 40.16 0.02 -0.02
N ASP A 50 39.68 -0.69 -1.05
CA ASP A 50 39.00 -0.11 -2.23
C ASP A 50 37.56 -0.63 -2.36
N PRO A 51 36.65 -0.21 -1.47
CA PRO A 51 35.32 -0.78 -1.35
C PRO A 51 34.40 -0.49 -2.54
N GLU A 52 34.55 0.68 -3.18
CA GLU A 52 33.74 1.04 -4.34
C GLU A 52 34.05 0.18 -5.56
N ARG A 53 35.29 -0.30 -5.71
CA ARG A 53 35.67 -1.17 -6.83
C ARG A 53 34.90 -2.47 -6.86
N GLU A 54 34.67 -3.12 -5.72
CA GLU A 54 33.90 -4.36 -5.67
C GLU A 54 32.45 -4.12 -6.06
N VAL A 55 31.84 -3.07 -5.51
CA VAL A 55 30.47 -2.66 -5.81
C VAL A 55 30.31 -2.35 -7.30
N ASN A 56 31.17 -1.49 -7.85
CA ASN A 56 31.15 -1.12 -9.27
C ASN A 56 31.39 -2.33 -10.18
N SER A 57 32.30 -3.24 -9.80
CA SER A 57 32.53 -4.47 -10.57
C SER A 57 31.30 -5.39 -10.59
N TRP A 58 30.57 -5.47 -9.48
CA TRP A 58 29.31 -6.23 -9.41
C TRP A 58 28.23 -5.57 -10.28
N VAL A 59 28.01 -4.25 -10.15
CA VAL A 59 27.03 -3.49 -10.93
C VAL A 59 27.33 -3.56 -12.43
N ASN A 60 28.59 -3.41 -12.84
CA ASN A 60 29.01 -3.51 -14.23
C ASN A 60 28.67 -4.89 -14.80
N ARG A 61 28.91 -5.96 -14.05
CA ARG A 61 28.59 -7.33 -14.46
C ARG A 61 27.09 -7.57 -14.58
N THR A 62 26.29 -7.17 -13.58
CA THR A 62 24.83 -7.38 -13.58
C THR A 62 24.12 -6.54 -14.64
N THR A 63 24.72 -5.41 -15.02
CA THR A 63 24.19 -4.51 -16.07
C THR A 63 24.87 -4.70 -17.43
N ARG A 64 25.66 -5.76 -17.62
CA ARG A 64 26.37 -6.08 -18.87
C ARG A 64 27.23 -4.92 -19.42
N GLY A 65 27.79 -4.09 -18.54
CA GLY A 65 28.60 -2.93 -18.93
C GLY A 65 27.84 -1.62 -19.14
N SER A 66 26.51 -1.61 -19.01
CA SER A 66 25.73 -0.36 -19.14
C SER A 66 26.01 0.62 -18.01
N ILE A 67 26.29 0.14 -16.79
CA ILE A 67 26.65 0.97 -15.63
C ILE A 67 28.05 0.54 -15.14
N PRO A 68 29.13 1.07 -15.75
CA PRO A 68 30.49 0.67 -15.42
C PRO A 68 30.96 1.20 -14.05
N GLU A 69 30.45 2.35 -13.62
CA GLU A 69 30.78 3.02 -12.37
C GLU A 69 29.50 3.63 -11.78
N LEU A 70 29.12 3.16 -10.59
CA LEU A 70 27.96 3.64 -9.83
C LEU A 70 28.39 4.55 -8.66
N LEU A 71 29.47 4.18 -7.98
CA LEU A 71 30.02 4.87 -6.81
C LEU A 71 31.41 5.44 -7.15
N GLU A 72 31.59 6.74 -6.94
CA GLU A 72 32.90 7.39 -7.05
C GLU A 72 33.77 7.05 -5.82
N THR A 73 35.10 7.07 -5.99
CA THR A 73 36.03 6.83 -4.89
C THR A 73 35.79 7.76 -3.70
N GLY A 74 35.67 7.20 -2.49
CA GLY A 74 35.42 7.95 -1.25
C GLY A 74 33.94 8.10 -0.90
N THR A 75 33.03 7.50 -1.67
CA THR A 75 31.61 7.45 -1.34
C THR A 75 31.34 6.54 -0.14
N ILE A 76 32.09 5.43 0.00
CA ILE A 76 32.01 4.51 1.13
C ILE A 76 33.04 4.94 2.17
N THR A 77 32.54 5.54 3.26
CA THR A 77 33.35 6.04 4.38
C THR A 77 33.56 4.97 5.45
N GLU A 78 34.36 5.26 6.48
CA GLU A 78 34.48 4.40 7.68
C GLU A 78 33.17 4.33 8.49
N GLU A 79 32.24 5.27 8.30
CA GLU A 79 30.91 5.27 8.94
C GLU A 79 29.87 4.48 8.13
N THR A 80 30.22 4.02 6.92
CA THR A 80 29.28 3.31 6.06
C THR A 80 29.11 1.87 6.55
N THR A 81 27.99 1.61 7.23
CA THR A 81 27.67 0.27 7.76
C THR A 81 27.03 -0.65 6.73
N LEU A 82 26.15 -0.13 5.87
CA LEU A 82 25.32 -0.94 4.97
C LEU A 82 24.90 -0.16 3.71
N LEU A 83 24.89 -0.83 2.56
CA LEU A 83 24.36 -0.32 1.29
C LEU A 83 23.42 -1.34 0.65
N LEU A 84 22.24 -0.88 0.24
CA LEU A 84 21.30 -1.66 -0.58
C LEU A 84 21.35 -1.15 -2.01
N ILE A 85 21.60 -2.04 -2.96
CA ILE A 85 21.73 -1.70 -4.38
C ILE A 85 20.77 -2.57 -5.18
N ASN A 86 19.90 -1.93 -5.94
CA ASN A 86 19.08 -2.56 -6.97
C ASN A 86 19.62 -2.16 -8.34
N THR A 87 19.75 -3.13 -9.23
CA THR A 87 20.14 -2.92 -10.63
C THR A 87 19.15 -3.63 -11.54
N MET A 88 18.83 -2.97 -12.66
CA MET A 88 18.02 -3.53 -13.71
C MET A 88 18.67 -3.25 -15.06
N PHE A 89 18.76 -4.29 -15.88
CA PHE A 89 19.13 -4.20 -17.28
C PHE A 89 17.98 -4.77 -18.11
N PHE A 90 17.59 -4.02 -19.12
CA PHE A 90 16.56 -4.41 -20.06
C PHE A 90 17.05 -4.09 -21.47
N GLU A 91 17.10 -5.10 -22.33
CA GLU A 91 17.44 -4.94 -23.74
C GLU A 91 16.47 -5.74 -24.60
N GLN A 92 15.93 -5.09 -25.63
CA GLN A 92 15.20 -5.77 -26.68
C GLN A 92 16.15 -6.10 -27.85
N HIS A 93 16.21 -7.36 -28.23
CA HIS A 93 16.89 -7.79 -29.45
C HIS A 93 16.02 -7.51 -30.67
N PRO A 94 16.59 -6.95 -31.76
CA PRO A 94 15.82 -6.61 -32.95
C PRO A 94 15.09 -7.85 -33.52
N GLY A 95 13.76 -7.79 -33.53
CA GLY A 95 12.91 -8.73 -34.27
C GLY A 95 12.72 -8.22 -35.70
N ALA A 96 12.83 -9.12 -36.68
CA ALA A 96 12.68 -8.79 -38.10
C ALA A 96 11.35 -8.06 -38.39
N ASN A 97 11.42 -6.76 -38.71
CA ASN A 97 10.73 -6.07 -39.82
C ASN A 97 10.80 -4.55 -39.63
N ASN A 98 11.66 -3.91 -40.43
CA ASN A 98 11.91 -2.46 -40.46
C ASN A 98 10.95 -1.70 -41.39
N ASP A 99 9.68 -2.10 -41.47
CA ASP A 99 8.74 -1.56 -42.49
C ASP A 99 7.91 -0.34 -42.00
N GLY A 100 8.25 0.24 -40.85
CA GLY A 100 7.67 1.49 -40.30
C GLY A 100 6.20 1.43 -39.86
N ARG A 101 5.41 0.49 -40.39
CA ARG A 101 4.00 0.25 -40.00
C ARG A 101 3.92 -0.88 -38.99
N ARG A 102 3.48 -0.56 -37.77
CA ARG A 102 3.26 -1.54 -36.70
C ARG A 102 1.79 -1.52 -36.29
N ALA A 103 1.23 -2.69 -35.98
CA ALA A 103 -0.03 -2.76 -35.26
C ALA A 103 0.25 -2.40 -33.80
N LEU A 104 -0.39 -1.35 -33.30
CA LEU A 104 -0.23 -0.83 -31.94
C LEU A 104 -1.58 -0.82 -31.25
N LEU A 105 -1.59 -1.04 -29.94
CA LEU A 105 -2.77 -0.74 -29.14
C LEU A 105 -2.66 0.72 -28.69
N HIS A 106 -3.77 1.44 -28.74
CA HIS A 106 -3.80 2.89 -28.53
C HIS A 106 -5.03 3.26 -27.70
N LYS A 107 -4.83 4.11 -26.69
CA LYS A 107 -5.87 4.65 -25.82
C LYS A 107 -5.60 6.13 -25.55
N VAL A 108 -6.65 6.93 -25.40
CA VAL A 108 -6.54 8.34 -24.99
C VAL A 108 -7.04 8.47 -23.56
N LEU A 109 -6.19 9.00 -22.68
CA LEU A 109 -6.55 9.37 -21.31
C LEU A 109 -7.17 10.76 -21.32
N ARG A 110 -8.46 10.83 -21.02
CA ARG A 110 -9.20 12.10 -21.03
C ARG A 110 -8.82 13.02 -19.86
N SER A 111 -8.41 12.44 -18.73
CA SER A 111 -8.03 13.16 -17.51
C SER A 111 -6.78 14.03 -17.68
N THR A 112 -5.85 13.60 -18.53
CA THR A 112 -4.57 14.29 -18.78
C THR A 112 -4.35 14.63 -20.25
N GLU A 113 -5.40 14.53 -21.08
CA GLU A 113 -5.32 14.72 -22.55
C GLU A 113 -4.11 14.02 -23.18
N SER A 114 -3.77 12.83 -22.69
CA SER A 114 -2.56 12.11 -23.05
C SER A 114 -2.87 10.88 -23.89
N THR A 115 -1.99 10.61 -24.84
CA THR A 115 -2.06 9.42 -25.70
C THR A 115 -1.20 8.31 -25.10
N VAL A 116 -1.80 7.13 -24.91
CA VAL A 116 -1.11 5.92 -24.47
C VAL A 116 -0.96 4.96 -25.64
N LEU A 117 0.27 4.52 -25.90
CA LEU A 117 0.61 3.53 -26.90
C LEU A 117 1.24 2.32 -26.23
N GLU A 118 0.74 1.13 -26.56
CA GLU A 118 1.36 -0.13 -26.16
C GLU A 118 2.14 -0.75 -27.33
N LEU A 119 3.40 -1.06 -27.05
CA LEU A 119 4.33 -1.73 -27.94
C LEU A 119 4.67 -3.10 -27.34
N PRO A 120 3.92 -4.16 -27.68
CA PRO A 120 4.21 -5.50 -27.17
C PRO A 120 5.55 -5.99 -27.71
N TYR A 121 6.35 -6.55 -26.81
CA TYR A 121 7.57 -7.25 -27.19
C TYR A 121 7.24 -8.68 -27.66
N LYS A 122 8.13 -9.28 -28.44
CA LYS A 122 7.95 -10.64 -28.97
C LYS A 122 7.71 -11.63 -27.83
N GLY A 123 6.62 -12.39 -27.91
CA GLY A 123 6.20 -13.37 -26.91
C GLY A 123 5.12 -12.86 -25.96
N ASP A 124 4.64 -11.62 -26.14
CA ASP A 124 3.46 -11.02 -25.50
C ASP A 124 3.46 -11.05 -23.95
N ARG A 125 4.64 -11.23 -23.34
CA ARG A 125 4.83 -11.20 -21.87
C ARG A 125 5.22 -9.83 -21.33
N PHE A 126 5.77 -8.98 -22.18
CA PHE A 126 6.23 -7.64 -21.82
C PHE A 126 5.75 -6.68 -22.90
N SER A 127 5.43 -5.46 -22.51
CA SER A 127 5.09 -4.36 -23.42
C SER A 127 5.77 -3.08 -22.97
N LEU A 128 6.16 -2.23 -23.92
CA LEU A 128 6.54 -0.84 -23.65
C LEU A 128 5.30 0.02 -23.76
N PHE A 129 4.96 0.72 -22.68
CA PHE A 129 3.91 1.74 -22.70
C PHE A 129 4.54 3.11 -22.87
N LEU A 130 4.06 3.87 -23.84
CA LEU A 130 4.43 5.27 -24.06
C LEU A 130 3.22 6.13 -23.73
N ILE A 131 3.34 6.98 -22.72
CA ILE A 131 2.34 7.99 -22.37
C ILE A 131 2.87 9.33 -22.86
N VAL A 132 2.22 9.89 -23.86
CA VAL A 132 2.66 11.10 -24.54
C VAL A 132 1.57 12.16 -24.37
N PRO A 133 1.84 13.27 -23.66
CA PRO A 133 0.89 14.37 -23.55
C PRO A 133 0.64 14.99 -24.93
N ASP A 134 -0.52 15.60 -25.14
CA ASP A 134 -0.75 16.38 -26.36
C ASP A 134 0.28 17.52 -26.45
N SER A 135 0.62 17.91 -27.67
CA SER A 135 1.65 18.90 -28.04
C SER A 135 1.50 20.28 -27.39
N THR A 136 0.38 20.52 -26.72
CA THR A 136 0.04 21.76 -25.99
C THR A 136 0.44 21.73 -24.51
N GLN A 137 0.85 20.57 -23.96
CA GLN A 137 1.15 20.40 -22.54
C GLN A 137 2.63 20.05 -22.29
N GLU A 138 3.19 20.55 -21.18
CA GLU A 138 4.52 20.17 -20.71
C GLU A 138 4.49 18.80 -20.02
N LEU A 139 5.57 18.02 -20.17
CA LEU A 139 5.70 16.70 -19.55
C LEU A 139 5.63 16.74 -18.01
N SER A 140 6.09 17.84 -17.40
CA SER A 140 6.06 18.09 -15.95
C SER A 140 4.64 18.01 -15.38
N ILE A 141 3.63 18.49 -16.13
CA ILE A 141 2.23 18.44 -15.70
C ILE A 141 1.75 16.99 -15.61
N LEU A 142 2.14 16.16 -16.58
CA LEU A 142 1.85 14.73 -16.55
C LEU A 142 2.56 14.05 -15.38
N GLU A 143 3.83 14.39 -15.10
CA GLU A 143 4.59 13.85 -13.97
C GLU A 143 3.96 14.20 -12.62
N ASP A 144 3.50 15.44 -12.43
CA ASP A 144 2.87 15.91 -11.20
C ASP A 144 1.48 15.31 -10.96
N THR A 145 0.77 14.95 -12.04
CA THR A 145 -0.58 14.35 -11.97
C THR A 145 -0.56 12.82 -11.96
N LEU A 146 0.61 12.21 -12.21
CA LEU A 146 0.75 10.77 -12.27
C LEU A 146 0.51 10.14 -10.90
N SER A 147 -0.54 9.32 -10.82
CA SER A 147 -0.89 8.54 -9.63
C SER A 147 -0.91 7.04 -9.96
N GLY A 148 -0.89 6.19 -8.93
CA GLY A 148 -1.03 4.75 -9.12
C GLY A 148 -2.31 4.36 -9.87
N GLN A 149 -3.43 5.05 -9.59
CA GLN A 149 -4.71 4.83 -10.26
C GLN A 149 -4.65 5.24 -11.74
N LEU A 150 -4.06 6.39 -12.04
CA LEU A 150 -3.91 6.86 -13.42
C LEU A 150 -2.98 5.93 -14.21
N LEU A 151 -1.91 5.43 -13.59
CA LEU A 151 -1.00 4.48 -14.21
C LEU A 151 -1.70 3.14 -14.48
N GLU A 152 -2.52 2.64 -13.55
CA GLU A 152 -3.32 1.43 -13.73
C GLU A 152 -4.34 1.60 -14.87
N GLU A 153 -5.04 2.73 -14.92
CA GLU A 153 -5.94 3.06 -16.03
C GLU A 153 -5.19 3.12 -17.37
N ALA A 154 -3.96 3.67 -17.37
CA ALA A 154 -3.16 3.79 -18.58
C ALA A 154 -2.76 2.43 -19.18
N VAL A 155 -2.46 1.44 -18.33
CA VAL A 155 -1.91 0.14 -18.78
C VAL A 155 -2.94 -0.99 -18.88
N THR A 156 -4.18 -0.76 -18.44
CA THR A 156 -5.26 -1.75 -18.50
C THR A 156 -6.31 -1.43 -19.58
N ASP A 157 -7.05 -2.46 -20.00
CA ASP A 157 -8.14 -2.38 -20.98
C ASP A 157 -7.74 -1.74 -22.32
N MET A 158 -6.56 -2.11 -22.82
CA MET A 158 -6.06 -1.62 -24.11
C MET A 158 -6.94 -2.12 -25.27
N PRO A 159 -7.41 -1.24 -26.18
CA PRO A 159 -8.26 -1.62 -27.32
C PRO A 159 -7.55 -2.52 -28.34
N SER A 160 -8.33 -3.12 -29.25
CA SER A 160 -7.78 -3.99 -30.31
C SER A 160 -6.71 -3.29 -31.17
N PRO A 161 -5.66 -4.01 -31.62
CA PRO A 161 -4.53 -3.42 -32.34
C PRO A 161 -4.96 -2.72 -33.63
N THR A 162 -4.48 -1.49 -33.83
CA THR A 162 -4.71 -0.68 -35.03
C THR A 162 -3.37 -0.38 -35.71
N ARG A 163 -3.34 -0.33 -37.05
CA ARG A 163 -2.11 -0.06 -37.81
C ARG A 163 -1.79 1.44 -37.80
N TYR A 164 -0.66 1.81 -37.21
CA TYR A 164 -0.15 3.18 -37.20
C TYR A 164 1.24 3.26 -37.85
N LEU A 165 1.57 4.45 -38.38
CA LEU A 165 2.95 4.81 -38.72
C LEU A 165 3.59 5.39 -37.47
N LEU A 166 4.57 4.68 -36.92
CA LEU A 166 5.24 5.09 -35.68
C LEU A 166 6.64 5.60 -35.99
N THR A 167 6.92 6.83 -35.54
CA THR A 167 8.26 7.39 -35.51
C THR A 167 8.73 7.46 -34.06
N LEU A 168 9.56 6.51 -33.66
CA LEU A 168 10.16 6.47 -32.32
C LEU A 168 11.68 6.64 -32.47
N PRO A 169 12.31 7.60 -31.77
CA PRO A 169 13.76 7.70 -31.78
C PRO A 169 14.38 6.44 -31.18
N LYS A 170 15.52 6.02 -31.72
CA LYS A 170 16.36 5.04 -31.03
C LYS A 170 17.08 5.77 -29.89
N PHE A 171 16.90 5.31 -28.66
CA PHE A 171 17.51 5.92 -27.48
C PHE A 171 18.04 4.86 -26.52
N GLU A 172 18.90 5.29 -25.60
CA GLU A 172 19.37 4.52 -24.46
C GLU A 172 19.15 5.37 -23.20
N VAL A 173 18.59 4.77 -22.14
CA VAL A 173 18.33 5.46 -20.87
C VAL A 173 19.17 4.82 -19.77
N ARG A 174 20.02 5.63 -19.12
CA ARG A 174 20.78 5.23 -17.94
C ARG A 174 20.43 6.13 -16.78
N VAL A 175 19.88 5.56 -15.71
CA VAL A 175 19.45 6.31 -14.52
C VAL A 175 20.11 5.70 -13.29
N HIS A 176 20.73 6.55 -12.48
CA HIS A 176 21.19 6.22 -11.13
C HIS A 176 20.63 7.27 -10.16
N ARG A 177 20.07 6.82 -9.04
CA ARG A 177 19.47 7.70 -8.02
C ARG A 177 19.80 7.19 -6.64
N LYS A 178 20.24 8.08 -5.75
CA LYS A 178 20.33 7.80 -4.32
C LYS A 178 18.95 7.97 -3.70
N LEU A 179 18.36 6.87 -3.21
CA LEU A 179 16.99 6.87 -2.69
C LEU A 179 16.86 7.41 -1.26
N THR A 180 17.97 7.65 -0.56
CA THR A 180 17.98 8.01 0.87
C THR A 180 17.03 9.16 1.21
N GLU A 181 17.13 10.30 0.53
CA GLU A 181 16.30 11.48 0.85
C GLU A 181 14.83 11.26 0.46
N TYR A 182 14.57 10.59 -0.67
CA TYR A 182 13.21 10.24 -1.08
C TYR A 182 12.54 9.29 -0.07
N LEU A 183 13.24 8.26 0.40
CA LEU A 183 12.71 7.33 1.40
C LEU A 183 12.45 8.01 2.76
N LYS A 184 13.31 8.95 3.18
CA LYS A 184 13.05 9.79 4.35
C LYS A 184 11.78 10.62 4.19
N THR A 185 11.55 11.23 3.02
CA THR A 185 10.31 11.98 2.75
C THR A 185 9.06 11.11 2.76
N LEU A 186 9.20 9.81 2.46
CA LEU A 186 8.12 8.82 2.55
C LEU A 186 7.90 8.26 3.97
N GLY A 187 8.71 8.67 4.96
CA GLY A 187 8.55 8.30 6.37
C GLY A 187 9.55 7.26 6.90
N LEU A 188 10.46 6.72 6.06
CA LEU A 188 11.54 5.84 6.52
C LEU A 188 12.73 6.67 7.03
N SER A 189 12.58 7.36 8.15
CA SER A 189 13.67 8.16 8.74
C SER A 189 14.56 7.35 9.69
N SER A 190 13.99 6.46 10.51
CA SER A 190 14.73 5.72 11.53
C SER A 190 15.84 4.83 10.97
N LEU A 191 15.62 4.23 9.79
CA LEU A 191 16.60 3.38 9.12
C LEU A 191 17.92 4.12 8.79
N PHE A 192 17.86 5.44 8.63
CA PHE A 192 19.02 6.27 8.26
C PHE A 192 19.58 7.08 9.45
N ASP A 193 19.11 6.83 10.68
CA ASP A 193 19.57 7.49 11.90
C ASP A 193 20.22 6.46 12.83
N ILE A 194 21.51 6.67 13.14
CA ILE A 194 22.33 5.76 13.95
C ILE A 194 21.80 5.53 15.37
N HIS A 195 20.99 6.45 15.90
CA HIS A 195 20.42 6.34 17.25
C HIS A 195 19.08 5.62 17.30
N THR A 196 18.40 5.46 16.15
CA THR A 196 17.04 4.90 16.09
C THR A 196 16.87 3.73 15.12
N ALA A 197 17.89 3.44 14.30
CA ALA A 197 17.89 2.29 13.40
C ALA A 197 17.94 0.98 14.20
N ASP A 198 16.89 0.17 14.09
CA ASP A 198 16.86 -1.19 14.64
C ASP A 198 17.19 -2.21 13.55
N LEU A 199 18.44 -2.67 13.53
CA LEU A 199 18.94 -3.72 12.64
C LEU A 199 19.14 -5.05 13.37
N LEU A 200 18.68 -5.20 14.62
CA LEU A 200 18.88 -6.39 15.44
C LEU A 200 18.46 -7.70 14.74
N PRO A 201 17.35 -7.77 13.99
CA PRO A 201 16.94 -9.01 13.31
C PRO A 201 17.92 -9.48 12.23
N MET A 202 18.79 -8.59 11.73
CA MET A 202 19.82 -8.93 10.75
C MET A 202 21.07 -9.52 11.42
N MET A 203 21.26 -9.28 12.72
CA MET A 203 22.50 -9.56 13.42
C MET A 203 22.58 -11.00 13.92
N GLN A 204 23.78 -11.59 13.88
CA GLN A 204 24.05 -12.89 14.48
C GLN A 204 23.97 -12.76 16.00
N HIS A 205 22.91 -13.29 16.60
CA HIS A 205 22.92 -13.63 18.02
C HIS A 205 23.86 -14.83 18.19
N PRO A 206 24.83 -14.80 19.12
CA PRO A 206 25.72 -15.93 19.32
C PRO A 206 24.91 -17.17 19.72
N VAL A 207 24.94 -18.19 18.86
CA VAL A 207 24.44 -19.54 19.14
C VAL A 207 25.34 -20.15 20.25
N PRO A 208 24.78 -20.81 21.28
CA PRO A 208 25.51 -21.12 22.51
C PRO A 208 26.54 -22.23 22.30
N GLY A 209 27.82 -21.84 22.29
CA GLY A 209 28.97 -22.75 22.33
C GLY A 209 29.79 -22.49 23.59
N HIS A 210 29.63 -23.39 24.57
CA HIS A 210 30.23 -23.39 25.92
C HIS A 210 29.70 -22.31 26.87
N LEU A 211 28.54 -22.63 27.45
CA LEU A 211 28.03 -22.02 28.65
C LEU A 211 28.93 -22.41 29.84
N TRP A 212 29.83 -21.51 30.23
CA TRP A 212 30.18 -21.41 31.65
C TRP A 212 29.18 -20.44 32.26
N VAL A 213 28.35 -20.93 33.19
CA VAL A 213 27.47 -20.09 33.99
C VAL A 213 28.35 -19.41 35.03
N SER A 214 28.70 -18.15 34.81
CA SER A 214 29.04 -17.27 35.93
C SER A 214 27.72 -16.84 36.57
N ASP A 215 27.63 -16.90 37.91
CA ASP A 215 26.45 -16.48 38.69
C ASP A 215 26.11 -14.98 38.58
N LEU A 216 26.80 -14.23 37.73
CA LEU A 216 26.51 -12.83 37.42
C LEU A 216 25.99 -12.77 35.98
N GLN A 217 24.70 -12.47 35.83
CA GLN A 217 24.05 -12.23 34.54
C GLN A 217 24.69 -11.01 33.85
N ASP A 218 24.73 -10.98 32.51
CA ASP A 218 25.10 -9.76 31.77
C ASP A 218 24.28 -8.56 32.30
N GLY A 219 24.93 -7.44 32.61
CA GLY A 219 24.33 -6.28 33.29
C GLY A 219 24.25 -6.33 34.82
N ALA A 220 24.86 -7.32 35.48
CA ALA A 220 24.82 -7.44 36.94
C ALA A 220 25.73 -6.42 37.66
N ASP A 221 25.13 -5.61 38.54
CA ASP A 221 25.86 -4.77 39.48
C ASP A 221 26.55 -5.63 40.56
N VAL A 222 27.89 -5.53 40.67
CA VAL A 222 28.67 -6.13 41.76
C VAL A 222 28.84 -5.11 42.89
N TYR A 223 28.53 -5.52 44.12
CA TYR A 223 28.60 -4.69 45.32
C TYR A 223 29.59 -5.28 46.32
N ALA A 224 30.43 -4.43 46.93
CA ALA A 224 31.42 -4.84 47.93
C ALA A 224 31.52 -3.81 49.05
N CYS A 225 31.76 -4.27 50.28
CA CYS A 225 31.88 -3.39 51.44
C CYS A 225 33.30 -2.81 51.59
N LEU A 226 33.42 -1.78 52.43
CA LEU A 226 34.70 -1.10 52.65
C LEU A 226 35.73 -2.05 53.28
N GLY A 227 36.74 -2.45 52.50
CA GLY A 227 37.79 -3.37 52.92
C GLY A 227 37.71 -4.78 52.31
N GLU A 228 36.67 -5.10 51.55
CA GLU A 228 36.57 -6.35 50.81
C GLU A 228 37.32 -6.28 49.46
N GLY A 229 37.97 -7.39 49.08
CA GLY A 229 38.57 -7.54 47.75
C GLY A 229 37.53 -8.02 46.74
N VAL A 230 37.47 -7.38 45.57
CA VAL A 230 36.59 -7.80 44.47
C VAL A 230 37.44 -8.47 43.39
N GLN A 231 37.06 -9.70 43.00
CA GLN A 231 37.70 -10.44 41.93
C GLN A 231 36.82 -10.39 40.68
N PHE A 232 37.36 -9.88 39.58
CA PHE A 232 36.64 -9.81 38.30
C PHE A 232 37.08 -10.96 37.39
N PRO A 233 36.13 -11.72 36.80
CA PRO A 233 36.44 -12.59 35.68
C PRO A 233 36.68 -11.72 34.43
N TRP A 234 37.77 -11.96 33.71
CA TRP A 234 38.04 -11.31 32.42
C TRP A 234 38.72 -12.30 31.48
N ASP A 235 38.40 -12.20 30.19
CA ASP A 235 38.95 -13.04 29.13
C ASP A 235 39.74 -12.19 28.14
N TYR A 236 40.84 -12.75 27.62
CA TYR A 236 41.66 -12.15 26.58
C TYR A 236 41.93 -13.16 25.47
N SER A 237 42.16 -12.67 24.26
CA SER A 237 42.66 -13.47 23.15
C SER A 237 43.90 -12.82 22.57
N VAL A 238 44.89 -13.66 22.26
CA VAL A 238 46.15 -13.28 21.62
C VAL A 238 46.18 -13.79 20.19
N GLN A 239 47.05 -13.23 19.34
CA GLN A 239 47.23 -13.72 17.98
C GLN A 239 47.95 -15.08 17.96
N ASP A 240 47.83 -15.80 16.84
CA ASP A 240 48.41 -17.14 16.70
C ASP A 240 49.93 -17.14 16.95
N GLY A 241 50.37 -17.91 17.94
CA GLY A 241 51.78 -18.11 18.30
C GLY A 241 52.27 -17.31 19.52
N GLU A 242 51.44 -16.46 20.11
CA GLU A 242 51.78 -15.70 21.32
C GLU A 242 51.35 -16.45 22.61
N VAL A 243 52.14 -16.36 23.68
CA VAL A 243 51.84 -16.97 24.99
C VAL A 243 51.98 -15.92 26.08
N VAL A 244 50.91 -15.71 26.86
CA VAL A 244 50.92 -14.73 27.96
C VAL A 244 51.51 -15.36 29.22
N GLN A 245 52.59 -14.76 29.74
CA GLN A 245 53.23 -15.23 30.97
C GLN A 245 52.74 -14.54 32.25
N ASP A 246 52.43 -13.24 32.22
CA ASP A 246 51.99 -12.46 33.39
C ASP A 246 51.26 -11.19 32.92
N ILE A 247 50.24 -10.73 33.67
CA ILE A 247 49.51 -9.49 33.38
C ILE A 247 49.38 -8.68 34.67
N LYS A 248 50.03 -7.51 34.70
CA LYS A 248 50.07 -6.58 35.84
C LYS A 248 49.44 -5.24 35.51
N TRP A 249 48.50 -4.81 36.35
CA TRP A 249 47.78 -3.54 36.22
C TRP A 249 48.41 -2.46 37.11
N TYR A 250 48.60 -1.27 36.55
CA TYR A 250 49.11 -0.10 37.28
C TYR A 250 48.09 1.04 37.28
N TYR A 251 47.87 1.63 38.46
CA TYR A 251 46.93 2.74 38.67
C TYR A 251 47.66 3.96 39.26
N TYR A 252 47.34 5.16 38.79
CA TYR A 252 47.76 6.40 39.45
C TYR A 252 46.64 6.96 40.33
N SER A 253 46.99 7.40 41.54
CA SER A 253 46.08 8.04 42.49
C SER A 253 46.29 9.55 42.48
N GLY A 254 45.55 10.26 41.64
CA GLY A 254 45.40 11.72 41.71
C GLY A 254 43.92 12.06 41.58
N ASP A 255 43.42 12.93 42.48
CA ASP A 255 42.05 13.42 42.63
C ASP A 255 40.96 12.64 41.85
N SER A 256 40.29 11.76 42.62
CA SER A 256 39.02 11.09 42.33
C SER A 256 38.84 10.28 41.03
N SER A 257 39.87 10.08 40.21
CA SER A 257 39.82 9.08 39.12
C SER A 257 41.08 8.21 39.05
N ARG A 258 40.94 6.90 39.31
CA ARG A 258 41.99 5.91 39.00
C ARG A 258 41.91 5.60 37.50
N ARG A 259 42.95 5.94 36.73
CA ARG A 259 43.09 5.58 35.32
C ARG A 259 44.16 4.48 35.17
N GLY A 260 43.83 3.39 34.48
CA GLY A 260 44.82 2.38 34.05
C GLY A 260 45.59 2.89 32.84
N ILE A 261 46.93 2.74 32.82
CA ILE A 261 47.78 3.40 31.82
C ILE A 261 48.75 2.47 31.04
N ALA A 262 48.99 1.22 31.47
CA ALA A 262 49.89 0.31 30.75
C ALA A 262 49.74 -1.19 31.15
N ALA A 263 50.22 -2.08 30.28
CA ALA A 263 50.50 -3.50 30.54
C ALA A 263 51.92 -3.86 30.02
N VAL A 264 52.54 -4.92 30.56
CA VAL A 264 53.90 -5.39 30.18
C VAL A 264 53.79 -6.79 29.57
N VAL A 265 54.36 -6.99 28.38
CA VAL A 265 54.42 -8.28 27.68
C VAL A 265 55.85 -8.48 27.15
N GLU A 266 56.44 -9.66 27.39
CA GLU A 266 57.84 -10.01 27.02
C GLU A 266 58.94 -9.02 27.51
N GLY A 267 58.68 -8.28 28.58
CA GLY A 267 59.64 -7.32 29.15
C GLY A 267 59.57 -5.92 28.53
N ASP A 268 58.71 -5.71 27.53
CA ASP A 268 58.47 -4.41 26.90
C ASP A 268 57.23 -3.70 27.48
N PHE A 269 57.33 -2.38 27.61
CA PHE A 269 56.31 -1.51 28.19
C PHE A 269 55.32 -1.02 27.13
N PHE A 270 54.02 -1.31 27.29
CA PHE A 270 52.98 -0.89 26.33
C PHE A 270 52.04 0.17 26.93
N PRO A 271 52.09 1.43 26.46
CA PRO A 271 51.09 2.42 26.78
C PRO A 271 49.79 2.16 25.98
N LEU A 272 48.64 2.19 26.64
CA LEU A 272 47.32 1.95 26.02
C LEU A 272 46.85 3.15 25.16
N ARG A 273 47.57 3.48 24.09
CA ARG A 273 47.07 4.32 22.99
C ARG A 273 47.25 3.66 21.62
N THR A 274 46.12 3.21 21.08
CA THR A 274 45.65 3.09 19.69
C THR A 274 46.53 2.53 18.56
N SER A 275 47.80 2.21 18.76
CA SER A 275 48.64 1.65 17.68
C SER A 275 49.17 0.23 17.95
N PHE A 276 49.02 -0.26 19.19
CA PHE A 276 49.40 -1.64 19.56
C PHE A 276 48.26 -2.43 20.23
N SER A 277 47.06 -1.84 20.37
CA SER A 277 45.86 -2.51 20.89
C SER A 277 45.37 -3.66 20.00
N ASP A 278 45.88 -3.78 18.78
CA ASP A 278 45.45 -4.79 17.82
C ASP A 278 46.11 -6.16 18.05
N ARG A 279 47.08 -6.27 18.98
CA ARG A 279 47.77 -7.54 19.31
C ARG A 279 47.13 -8.31 20.45
N ILE A 280 46.43 -7.62 21.36
CA ILE A 280 45.66 -8.23 22.44
C ILE A 280 44.21 -7.81 22.27
N HIS A 281 43.36 -8.74 21.86
CA HIS A 281 41.95 -8.48 21.74
C HIS A 281 41.28 -8.79 23.08
N HIS A 282 40.79 -7.74 23.74
CA HIS A 282 39.85 -7.90 24.85
C HIS A 282 38.61 -8.59 24.30
N VAL A 283 38.24 -9.74 24.85
CA VAL A 283 37.00 -10.41 24.45
C VAL A 283 35.87 -9.50 24.89
N ARG A 284 35.13 -8.95 23.92
CA ARG A 284 34.02 -8.02 24.15
C ARG A 284 32.86 -8.80 24.78
N ARG A 285 32.76 -8.78 26.11
CA ARG A 285 31.47 -8.81 26.81
C ARG A 285 31.27 -7.46 27.49
N GLN A 286 30.06 -6.95 27.35
CA GLN A 286 29.63 -5.74 28.03
C GLN A 286 29.75 -5.96 29.55
N ASP A 287 29.98 -4.86 30.26
CA ASP A 287 29.84 -4.69 31.71
C ASP A 287 31.04 -5.07 32.60
N LEU A 288 32.04 -4.18 32.64
CA LEU A 288 32.93 -4.05 33.80
C LEU A 288 32.60 -2.76 34.58
N HIS A 289 31.68 -2.84 35.54
CA HIS A 289 31.39 -1.74 36.46
C HIS A 289 32.29 -1.80 37.70
N TYR A 290 33.32 -0.97 37.72
CA TYR A 290 34.14 -0.76 38.92
C TYR A 290 33.42 0.19 39.88
N ARG A 291 33.00 -0.29 41.08
CA ARG A 291 32.48 0.59 42.14
C ARG A 291 33.40 0.59 43.36
N HIS A 292 33.92 1.77 43.66
CA HIS A 292 34.53 2.11 44.94
C HIS A 292 33.78 3.31 45.51
N SER A 293 33.15 3.18 46.69
CA SER A 293 32.61 4.33 47.41
C SER A 293 32.94 4.24 48.90
N PRO A 294 33.38 5.33 49.54
CA PRO A 294 33.41 5.40 50.99
C PRO A 294 31.97 5.49 51.51
N LEU A 295 31.47 4.45 52.20
CA LEU A 295 30.26 4.58 53.01
C LEU A 295 30.55 5.60 54.13
N ARG A 296 29.89 6.76 54.10
CA ARG A 296 29.79 7.63 55.27
C ARG A 296 28.37 7.59 55.78
N THR A 297 28.17 6.90 56.90
CA THR A 297 26.92 6.94 57.65
C THR A 297 26.89 8.21 58.50
N VAL A 298 25.94 9.10 58.26
CA VAL A 298 25.63 10.20 59.20
C VAL A 298 24.17 10.07 59.60
N ALA A 299 23.94 9.69 60.86
CA ALA A 299 22.66 9.66 61.59
C ALA A 299 21.50 8.87 60.95
N ASN A 300 20.99 9.26 59.77
CA ASN A 300 19.79 8.73 59.08
C ASN A 300 19.89 8.80 57.53
N SER A 301 21.11 8.83 56.97
CA SER A 301 21.34 8.99 55.54
C SER A 301 22.46 8.07 55.03
N LEU A 302 22.17 7.36 53.95
CA LEU A 302 23.08 6.53 53.19
C LEU A 302 23.51 7.28 51.93
N TRP A 303 24.81 7.44 51.76
CA TRP A 303 25.42 8.05 50.59
C TRP A 303 26.29 7.02 49.88
N TRP A 304 26.08 6.84 48.58
CA TRP A 304 27.01 6.10 47.74
C TRP A 304 27.23 6.77 46.39
N SER A 305 28.40 6.54 45.81
CA SER A 305 28.78 7.01 44.48
C SER A 305 28.85 5.82 43.52
N LEU A 306 28.15 5.93 42.39
CA LEU A 306 28.13 4.94 41.31
C LEU A 306 29.05 5.44 40.21
N PHE A 307 29.98 4.59 39.79
CA PHE A 307 30.87 4.86 38.66
C PHE A 307 30.45 3.98 37.49
N PHE A 308 30.14 4.60 36.36
CA PHE A 308 29.87 3.92 35.09
C PHE A 308 31.11 4.01 34.21
N MET A 309 31.49 2.89 33.59
CA MET A 309 32.54 2.84 32.57
C MET A 309 31.90 2.44 31.24
N ASP A 310 31.69 3.42 30.36
CA ASP A 310 31.16 3.19 29.00
C ASP A 310 32.31 3.07 27.99
N PRO A 311 32.39 1.99 27.18
CA PRO A 311 33.16 1.98 25.94
C PRO A 311 32.39 2.78 24.88
N PRO A 312 33.02 3.74 24.15
CA PRO A 312 34.42 3.74 23.72
C PRO A 312 35.30 4.86 24.33
N SER A 313 34.75 5.71 25.20
CA SER A 313 35.40 6.99 25.56
C SER A 313 36.13 7.01 26.91
N LEU A 314 36.16 5.91 27.68
CA LEU A 314 36.81 5.86 29.00
C LEU A 314 36.36 7.01 29.92
N VAL A 315 35.12 7.51 29.76
CA VAL A 315 34.57 8.57 30.59
C VAL A 315 33.92 7.92 31.82
N THR A 316 34.52 8.16 32.99
CA THR A 316 33.87 7.88 34.28
C THR A 316 32.78 8.92 34.53
N THR A 317 31.51 8.56 34.40
CA THR A 317 30.44 9.38 34.99
C THR A 317 30.21 8.95 36.43
N CYS A 318 30.34 9.89 37.36
CA CYS A 318 30.04 9.69 38.78
C CYS A 318 28.62 10.17 39.06
N ARG A 319 27.72 9.28 39.48
CA ARG A 319 26.40 9.66 39.99
C ARG A 319 26.31 9.39 41.48
N HIS A 320 25.86 10.38 42.23
CA HIS A 320 25.65 10.25 43.67
C HIS A 320 24.20 9.86 43.92
N SER A 321 24.00 8.83 44.73
CA SER A 321 22.67 8.41 45.17
C SER A 321 22.57 8.45 46.68
N LEU A 322 21.46 9.02 47.15
CA LEU A 322 21.19 9.26 48.56
C LEU A 322 19.88 8.57 48.94
N VAL A 323 19.91 7.81 50.03
CA VAL A 323 18.69 7.34 50.71
C VAL A 323 18.64 7.97 52.09
N ARG A 324 17.56 8.69 52.36
CA ARG A 324 17.35 9.36 53.65
C ARG A 324 15.98 9.00 54.21
N ILE A 325 15.96 8.57 55.48
CA ILE A 325 14.72 8.30 56.24
C ILE A 325 14.72 9.24 57.45
N PRO A 326 14.25 10.49 57.30
CA PRO A 326 14.44 11.51 58.33
C PRO A 326 13.54 11.32 59.55
N LEU A 327 12.35 10.71 59.39
CA LEU A 327 11.30 10.63 60.41
C LEU A 327 10.75 9.20 60.65
N GLY A 328 11.34 8.18 60.02
CA GLY A 328 10.82 6.80 60.02
C GLY A 328 9.83 6.54 58.88
N LEU A 329 9.53 5.25 58.63
CA LEU A 329 8.54 4.83 57.64
C LEU A 329 7.12 5.04 58.17
N TRP A 330 6.19 5.40 57.28
CA TRP A 330 4.77 5.51 57.58
C TRP A 330 3.94 4.71 56.58
N ALA A 331 3.22 3.70 57.07
CA ALA A 331 2.27 2.91 56.30
C ALA A 331 0.85 3.48 56.45
N GLN A 332 0.11 3.59 55.34
CA GLN A 332 -1.29 4.00 55.34
C GLN A 332 -2.12 3.20 54.34
N GLU A 333 -3.43 3.12 54.59
CA GLU A 333 -4.43 2.63 53.65
C GLU A 333 -4.91 3.82 52.81
N GLU A 334 -4.82 3.69 51.48
CA GLU A 334 -5.35 4.72 50.59
C GLU A 334 -6.88 4.65 50.61
N GLN A 335 -7.53 5.80 50.81
CA GLN A 335 -9.00 5.87 50.99
C GLN A 335 -9.81 5.57 49.72
N VAL A 336 -9.15 5.38 48.58
CA VAL A 336 -9.80 5.23 47.27
C VAL A 336 -9.41 3.90 46.67
N ALA A 337 -10.41 3.12 46.24
CA ALA A 337 -10.19 1.91 45.46
C ALA A 337 -9.60 2.27 44.09
N VAL A 338 -8.55 1.57 43.67
CA VAL A 338 -7.81 1.82 42.43
C VAL A 338 -8.19 0.78 41.38
N TYR A 339 -8.48 1.23 40.16
CA TYR A 339 -8.76 0.35 39.03
C TYR A 339 -7.46 -0.18 38.43
N ASP A 340 -7.32 -1.51 38.34
CA ASP A 340 -6.20 -2.14 37.65
C ASP A 340 -6.60 -2.54 36.22
N ASN A 341 -6.00 -1.87 35.24
CA ASN A 341 -6.24 -2.11 33.81
C ASN A 341 -5.84 -3.53 33.35
N LYS A 342 -4.95 -4.22 34.08
CA LYS A 342 -4.47 -5.57 33.70
C LYS A 342 -5.43 -6.66 34.17
N THR A 343 -5.95 -6.54 35.39
CA THR A 343 -6.86 -7.52 35.97
C THR A 343 -8.33 -7.17 35.72
N GLY A 344 -8.62 -5.92 35.36
CA GLY A 344 -9.97 -5.40 35.16
C GLY A 344 -10.76 -5.24 36.45
N GLN A 345 -10.09 -5.26 37.61
CA GLN A 345 -10.71 -5.27 38.94
C GLN A 345 -10.30 -4.04 39.77
N MET A 346 -11.17 -3.67 40.71
CA MET A 346 -10.88 -2.66 41.72
C MET A 346 -10.05 -3.28 42.85
N HIS A 347 -9.03 -2.58 43.31
CA HIS A 347 -8.14 -3.02 44.40
C HIS A 347 -8.03 -1.95 45.50
N VAL A 348 -7.90 -2.40 46.75
CA VAL A 348 -7.47 -1.54 47.85
C VAL A 348 -5.95 -1.43 47.79
N GLN A 349 -5.45 -0.20 47.88
CA GLN A 349 -4.02 0.09 47.81
C GLN A 349 -3.50 0.55 49.16
N LEU A 350 -2.36 0.01 49.57
CA LEU A 350 -1.60 0.49 50.72
C LEU A 350 -0.40 1.27 50.22
N SER A 351 0.00 2.30 50.95
CA SER A 351 1.24 3.02 50.69
C SER A 351 2.16 3.03 51.90
N CYS A 352 3.46 2.94 51.64
CA CYS A 352 4.50 3.06 52.64
C CYS A 352 5.51 4.12 52.21
N SER A 353 5.67 5.12 53.05
CA SER A 353 6.25 6.41 52.69
C SER A 353 7.23 6.87 53.78
N GLY A 354 7.88 8.04 53.61
CA GLY A 354 8.79 8.60 54.63
C GLY A 354 10.27 8.41 54.33
N TYR A 355 10.60 8.05 53.10
CA TYR A 355 11.94 7.97 52.57
C TYR A 355 12.15 9.04 51.48
N PHE A 356 13.41 9.39 51.24
CA PHE A 356 13.84 10.22 50.11
C PHE A 356 14.94 9.45 49.37
N ILE A 357 14.76 9.25 48.06
CA ILE A 357 15.74 8.58 47.21
C ILE A 357 16.15 9.52 46.08
N THR A 358 17.44 9.60 45.79
CA THR A 358 17.96 10.21 44.57
C THR A 358 18.75 9.17 43.76
N GLY A 359 18.40 8.96 42.49
CA GLY A 359 19.18 8.15 41.54
C GLY A 359 18.91 6.63 41.56
N HIS A 360 19.96 5.81 41.48
CA HIS A 360 19.95 4.34 41.30
C HIS A 360 20.79 3.66 42.41
N PRO A 361 20.65 2.35 42.73
CA PRO A 361 19.77 1.31 42.17
C PRO A 361 18.32 1.32 42.72
N PRO A 362 17.40 0.51 42.16
CA PRO A 362 16.04 0.37 42.70
C PRO A 362 16.07 -0.23 44.11
N LEU A 363 15.37 0.43 45.04
CA LEU A 363 15.10 -0.14 46.36
C LEU A 363 13.82 -0.98 46.31
N TYR A 364 13.79 -2.07 47.09
CA TYR A 364 12.60 -2.90 47.28
C TYR A 364 12.07 -2.71 48.70
N MET A 365 10.74 -2.62 48.80
CA MET A 365 10.00 -2.61 50.05
C MET A 365 9.48 -4.02 50.33
N GLU A 366 9.78 -4.56 51.50
CA GLU A 366 9.24 -5.83 51.96
C GLU A 366 7.97 -5.56 52.77
N TRP A 367 6.86 -6.12 52.31
CA TRP A 367 5.58 -6.11 53.00
C TRP A 367 5.32 -7.46 53.65
N THR A 368 5.06 -7.47 54.94
CA THR A 368 4.58 -8.65 55.66
C THR A 368 3.05 -8.58 55.75
N LEU A 369 2.39 -9.58 55.18
CA LEU A 369 0.93 -9.71 55.18
C LEU A 369 0.45 -10.27 56.52
N PRO A 370 -0.86 -10.16 56.83
CA PRO A 370 -1.46 -10.77 58.03
C PRO A 370 -1.26 -12.30 58.12
N SER A 371 -1.07 -12.97 56.98
CA SER A 371 -0.74 -14.41 56.92
C SER A 371 0.69 -14.75 57.35
N GLY A 372 1.55 -13.75 57.53
CA GLY A 372 3.00 -13.91 57.72
C GLY A 372 3.79 -14.04 56.41
N GLU A 373 3.12 -14.05 55.26
CA GLU A 373 3.75 -14.04 53.94
C GLU A 373 4.46 -12.71 53.67
N LYS A 374 5.60 -12.77 52.99
CA LYS A 374 6.42 -11.60 52.66
C LYS A 374 6.39 -11.34 51.16
N LEU A 375 6.03 -10.13 50.78
CA LEU A 375 6.02 -9.67 49.39
C LEU A 375 7.03 -8.54 49.20
N LEU A 376 7.74 -8.57 48.08
CA LEU A 376 8.66 -7.50 47.69
C LEU A 376 8.00 -6.62 46.63
N THR A 377 7.97 -5.30 46.85
CA THR A 377 7.48 -4.34 45.86
C THR A 377 8.55 -3.32 45.53
N SER A 378 8.66 -2.95 44.24
CA SER A 378 9.56 -1.91 43.73
C SER A 378 8.83 -0.67 43.21
N ASN A 379 7.52 -0.79 43.01
CA ASN A 379 6.69 0.27 42.45
C ASN A 379 6.51 1.39 43.48
N HIS A 380 6.89 2.61 43.12
CA HIS A 380 6.73 3.78 43.95
C HIS A 380 6.31 5.00 43.13
N ILE A 381 5.53 5.89 43.75
CA ILE A 381 5.10 7.17 43.19
C ILE A 381 5.31 8.22 44.28
N ASN A 382 5.89 9.39 43.94
CA ASN A 382 6.07 10.52 44.88
C ASN A 382 6.69 10.16 46.24
N ASN A 383 7.69 9.26 46.25
CA ASN A 383 8.34 8.75 47.46
C ASN A 383 7.45 7.86 48.37
N SER A 384 6.48 7.16 47.76
CA SER A 384 5.60 6.19 48.42
C SER A 384 5.61 4.86 47.68
N PHE A 385 6.03 3.78 48.33
CA PHE A 385 5.90 2.43 47.77
C PHE A 385 4.46 1.95 47.88
N LEU A 386 3.94 1.34 46.82
CA LEU A 386 2.55 0.93 46.73
C LEU A 386 2.41 -0.60 46.81
N LEU A 387 1.37 -1.07 47.49
CA LEU A 387 0.96 -2.47 47.53
C LEU A 387 -0.53 -2.57 47.19
N ASN A 388 -0.87 -3.24 46.09
CA ASN A 388 -2.25 -3.56 45.75
C ASN A 388 -2.65 -4.86 46.45
N LEU A 389 -3.74 -4.82 47.23
CA LEU A 389 -4.24 -5.99 47.93
C LEU A 389 -5.02 -6.92 46.98
N PRO A 390 -4.82 -8.24 47.08
CA PRO A 390 -5.59 -9.21 46.29
C PRO A 390 -7.07 -9.22 46.72
N ASN A 391 -7.96 -9.54 45.78
CA ASN A 391 -9.40 -9.74 46.03
C ASN A 391 -9.68 -11.24 46.26
N PRO A 392 -10.30 -11.67 47.37
CA PRO A 392 -10.85 -10.88 48.47
C PRO A 392 -9.79 -10.31 49.42
N VAL A 393 -10.00 -9.05 49.84
CA VAL A 393 -9.15 -8.37 50.82
C VAL A 393 -9.20 -9.10 52.15
N LYS A 394 -8.04 -9.39 52.73
CA LYS A 394 -7.91 -9.98 54.06
C LYS A 394 -7.66 -8.88 55.09
N GLY A 395 -8.44 -8.86 56.18
CA GLY A 395 -8.21 -7.94 57.28
C GLY A 395 -6.97 -8.28 58.09
N GLY A 396 -6.38 -7.27 58.73
CA GLY A 396 -5.25 -7.43 59.65
C GLY A 396 -4.14 -6.41 59.46
N ASN A 397 -3.03 -6.63 60.18
CA ASN A 397 -1.88 -5.73 60.14
C ASN A 397 -0.95 -6.07 58.98
N TYR A 398 -0.74 -5.09 58.10
CA TYR A 398 0.25 -5.11 57.03
C TYR A 398 1.45 -4.28 57.48
N THR A 399 2.65 -4.85 57.41
CA THR A 399 3.87 -4.17 57.87
C THR A 399 4.86 -3.99 56.73
N CYS A 400 5.26 -2.76 56.45
CA CYS A 400 6.30 -2.45 55.47
C CYS A 400 7.65 -2.22 56.16
N ARG A 401 8.73 -2.68 55.53
CA ARG A 401 10.12 -2.39 55.90
C ARG A 401 11.02 -2.37 54.68
N LEU A 402 12.09 -1.57 54.70
CA LEU A 402 13.07 -1.57 53.62
C LEU A 402 13.72 -2.96 53.53
N SER A 403 13.81 -3.53 52.33
CA SER A 403 14.34 -4.89 52.17
C SER A 403 15.81 -4.96 52.60
N PRO A 404 16.19 -5.88 53.52
CA PRO A 404 17.57 -6.06 53.94
C PRO A 404 18.43 -6.81 52.91
N GLN A 405 17.82 -7.36 51.86
CA GLN A 405 18.49 -8.17 50.83
C GLN A 405 19.21 -7.33 49.76
N LEU A 406 19.15 -6.01 49.84
CA LEU A 406 19.86 -5.13 48.93
C LEU A 406 21.36 -5.13 49.26
N PRO A 407 22.24 -5.38 48.29
CA PRO A 407 23.68 -5.49 48.56
C PRO A 407 24.31 -4.25 49.26
N PRO A 408 23.93 -2.98 49.00
CA PRO A 408 24.45 -1.83 49.76
C PRO A 408 24.01 -1.79 51.23
N MET A 409 22.87 -2.42 51.56
CA MET A 409 22.32 -2.49 52.92
C MET A 409 23.02 -3.53 53.78
N SER A 410 23.65 -4.54 53.15
CA SER A 410 24.47 -5.54 53.86
C SER A 410 25.74 -4.95 54.48
N CYS A 411 26.21 -3.80 53.97
CA CYS A 411 27.36 -3.07 54.51
C CYS A 411 27.02 -2.16 55.69
N LEU A 412 25.75 -2.08 56.11
CA LEU A 412 25.33 -1.32 57.29
C LEU A 412 25.40 -2.19 58.54
N PRO A 413 25.78 -1.62 59.69
CA PRO A 413 25.67 -2.34 60.96
C PRO A 413 24.20 -2.67 61.26
N HIS A 414 23.95 -3.87 61.80
CA HIS A 414 22.60 -4.42 62.04
C HIS A 414 21.67 -3.54 62.90
N ASN A 415 22.21 -2.54 63.59
CA ASN A 415 21.50 -1.62 64.46
C ASN A 415 21.18 -0.25 63.82
N ALA A 416 21.33 -0.11 62.50
CA ALA A 416 21.02 1.14 61.81
C ALA A 416 19.52 1.49 61.91
N THR A 417 19.21 2.75 62.20
CA THR A 417 17.84 3.33 62.28
C THR A 417 17.04 3.17 60.99
N LEU A 418 17.71 2.90 59.86
CA LEU A 418 17.14 2.64 58.55
C LEU A 418 16.33 1.33 58.45
N PHE A 419 16.45 0.39 59.41
CA PHE A 419 15.71 -0.87 59.43
C PHE A 419 14.33 -0.79 60.11
N GLY A 420 13.87 0.40 60.49
CA GLY A 420 12.54 0.58 61.09
C GLY A 420 11.41 0.06 60.18
N SER A 421 10.40 -0.55 60.79
CA SER A 421 9.19 -1.01 60.10
C SER A 421 7.98 -0.16 60.48
N SER A 422 7.01 -0.04 59.57
CA SER A 422 5.74 0.65 59.82
C SER A 422 4.57 -0.29 59.53
N SER A 423 3.50 -0.22 60.33
CA SER A 423 2.34 -1.11 60.19
C SER A 423 1.06 -0.33 60.01
N VAL A 424 0.18 -0.82 59.13
CA VAL A 424 -1.19 -0.33 58.93
C VAL A 424 -2.17 -1.48 59.13
N SER A 425 -3.26 -1.23 59.85
CA SER A 425 -4.34 -2.20 60.06
C SER A 425 -5.46 -1.95 59.06
N VAL A 426 -5.79 -2.97 58.27
CA VAL A 426 -6.87 -2.92 57.28
C VAL A 426 -8.11 -3.59 57.86
N ASP A 427 -9.23 -2.88 57.88
CA ASP A 427 -10.54 -3.41 58.26
C ASP A 427 -11.17 -4.09 57.04
N GLU A 428 -11.31 -5.42 57.11
CA GLU A 428 -11.82 -6.25 56.02
C GLU A 428 -13.22 -5.85 55.55
N VAL A 429 -14.12 -5.52 56.49
CA VAL A 429 -15.52 -5.20 56.16
C VAL A 429 -15.58 -3.85 55.46
N ARG A 430 -14.82 -2.87 55.98
CA ARG A 430 -14.71 -1.54 55.37
C ARG A 430 -14.11 -1.60 53.98
N ALA A 431 -12.98 -2.29 53.82
CA ALA A 431 -12.29 -2.44 52.55
C ALA A 431 -13.18 -3.08 51.47
N ARG A 432 -13.92 -4.14 51.82
CA ARG A 432 -14.87 -4.79 50.91
C ARG A 432 -16.05 -3.89 50.54
N LEU A 433 -16.58 -3.11 51.48
CA LEU A 433 -17.65 -2.15 51.21
C LEU A 433 -17.19 -1.08 50.20
N THR A 434 -16.00 -0.51 50.40
CA THR A 434 -15.42 0.51 49.50
C THR A 434 -15.21 -0.03 48.08
N LEU A 435 -14.80 -1.30 47.95
CA LEU A 435 -14.68 -1.95 46.64
C LEU A 435 -16.04 -2.11 45.95
N ILE A 436 -17.07 -2.55 46.67
CA ILE A 436 -18.42 -2.73 46.12
C ILE A 436 -19.03 -1.38 45.67
N GLU A 437 -18.87 -0.34 46.47
CA GLU A 437 -19.34 1.01 46.13
C GLU A 437 -18.65 1.54 44.86
N ALA A 438 -17.34 1.29 44.73
CA ALA A 438 -16.58 1.70 43.56
C ALA A 438 -16.98 0.91 42.29
N GLU A 439 -17.19 -0.41 42.40
CA GLU A 439 -17.70 -1.24 41.30
C GLU A 439 -19.11 -0.81 40.85
N GLN A 440 -20.00 -0.48 41.79
CA GLN A 440 -21.33 0.04 41.45
C GLN A 440 -21.28 1.34 40.66
N GLU A 441 -20.37 2.26 41.01
CA GLU A 441 -20.23 3.53 40.28
C GLU A 441 -19.69 3.31 38.85
N VAL A 442 -18.78 2.35 38.66
CA VAL A 442 -18.31 1.94 37.32
C VAL A 442 -19.47 1.39 36.49
N LEU A 443 -20.21 0.41 37.04
CA LEU A 443 -21.37 -0.19 36.35
C LEU A 443 -22.46 0.85 36.02
N ARG A 444 -22.66 1.85 36.89
CA ARG A 444 -23.60 2.94 36.66
C ARG A 444 -23.18 3.80 35.45
N ARG A 445 -21.88 4.08 35.30
CA ARG A 445 -21.36 4.84 34.15
C ARG A 445 -21.49 4.07 32.85
N GLU A 446 -21.14 2.78 32.86
CA GLU A 446 -21.29 1.91 31.68
C GLU A 446 -22.76 1.81 31.24
N ARG A 447 -23.70 1.69 32.19
CA ARG A 447 -25.13 1.69 31.87
C ARG A 447 -25.57 2.97 31.15
N VAL A 448 -25.14 4.15 31.61
CA VAL A 448 -25.45 5.43 30.94
C VAL A 448 -24.87 5.46 29.52
N GLN A 449 -23.69 4.90 29.31
CA GLN A 449 -23.09 4.82 27.98
C GLN A 449 -23.85 3.87 27.05
N ILE A 450 -24.28 2.71 27.54
CA ILE A 450 -25.13 1.76 26.80
C ILE A 450 -26.45 2.41 26.40
N ASP A 451 -27.09 3.17 27.29
CA ASP A 451 -28.35 3.86 27.00
C ASP A 451 -28.18 4.88 25.86
N ARG A 452 -27.07 5.64 25.85
CA ARG A 452 -26.74 6.57 24.74
C ARG A 452 -26.54 5.84 23.42
N LEU A 453 -25.73 4.78 23.41
CA LEU A 453 -25.48 3.96 22.21
C LEU A 453 -26.77 3.33 21.67
N THR A 454 -27.69 2.97 22.57
CA THR A 454 -29.00 2.43 22.19
C THR A 454 -29.88 3.49 21.50
N ASP A 455 -29.86 4.73 21.98
CA ASP A 455 -30.59 5.83 21.34
C ASP A 455 -29.99 6.20 19.97
N ASP A 456 -28.67 6.21 19.84
CA ASP A 456 -28.00 6.49 18.57
C ASP A 456 -28.25 5.38 17.54
N ASN A 457 -28.22 4.10 17.94
CA ASN A 457 -28.62 3.00 17.08
C ASN A 457 -30.09 3.13 16.61
N ARG A 458 -30.99 3.62 17.47
CA ARG A 458 -32.38 3.88 17.08
C ARG A 458 -32.48 4.98 16.02
N LYS A 459 -31.68 6.05 16.11
CA LYS A 459 -31.63 7.12 15.10
C LYS A 459 -31.07 6.62 13.77
N LEU A 460 -29.96 5.88 13.81
CA LEU A 460 -29.34 5.29 12.63
C LEU A 460 -30.33 4.38 11.89
N LYS A 461 -31.08 3.54 12.61
CA LYS A 461 -32.10 2.69 12.01
C LYS A 461 -33.15 3.49 11.23
N LYS A 462 -33.65 4.60 11.80
CA LYS A 462 -34.59 5.50 11.09
C LYS A 462 -34.00 6.11 9.82
N MET A 463 -32.71 6.46 9.83
CA MET A 463 -32.04 6.98 8.62
C MET A 463 -31.91 5.91 7.54
N VAL A 464 -31.57 4.68 7.93
CA VAL A 464 -31.51 3.54 7.00
C VAL A 464 -32.87 3.29 6.36
N ASP A 465 -33.95 3.26 7.16
CA ASP A 465 -35.31 3.08 6.65
C ASP A 465 -35.70 4.20 5.65
N SER A 466 -35.29 5.45 5.92
CA SER A 466 -35.51 6.60 5.01
C SER A 466 -34.77 6.44 3.68
N LEU A 467 -33.49 6.06 3.73
CA LEU A 467 -32.68 5.84 2.54
C LEU A 467 -33.19 4.68 1.68
N GLN A 468 -33.72 3.63 2.31
CA GLN A 468 -34.36 2.52 1.59
C GLN A 468 -35.58 2.99 0.80
N ASN A 469 -36.43 3.83 1.40
CA ASN A 469 -37.58 4.40 0.68
C ASN A 469 -37.17 5.30 -0.50
N GLU A 470 -36.11 6.11 -0.35
CA GLU A 470 -35.58 6.92 -1.46
C GLU A 470 -35.01 6.04 -2.58
N LEU A 471 -34.30 4.96 -2.22
CA LEU A 471 -33.77 4.01 -3.19
C LEU A 471 -34.89 3.33 -3.98
N GLU A 472 -35.98 2.93 -3.33
CA GLU A 472 -37.14 2.33 -3.99
C GLU A 472 -37.80 3.32 -4.95
N ASN A 473 -38.00 4.57 -4.54
CA ASN A 473 -38.54 5.63 -5.40
C ASN A 473 -37.65 5.90 -6.63
N ASN A 474 -36.34 6.00 -6.45
CA ASN A 474 -35.41 6.21 -7.57
C ASN A 474 -35.39 5.02 -8.53
N THR A 475 -35.48 3.80 -8.01
CA THR A 475 -35.56 2.58 -8.82
C THR A 475 -36.80 2.59 -9.71
N ASN A 476 -37.96 2.99 -9.17
CA ASN A 476 -39.20 3.11 -9.94
C ASN A 476 -39.09 4.16 -11.05
N SER A 477 -38.48 5.32 -10.77
CA SER A 477 -38.23 6.36 -11.78
C SER A 477 -37.32 5.88 -12.92
N LEU A 478 -36.28 5.09 -12.60
CA LEU A 478 -35.38 4.52 -13.60
C LEU A 478 -36.09 3.50 -14.50
N VAL A 479 -37.02 2.70 -13.94
CA VAL A 479 -37.85 1.78 -14.73
C VAL A 479 -38.73 2.53 -15.71
N GLN A 480 -39.39 3.62 -15.27
CA GLN A 480 -40.20 4.46 -16.14
C GLN A 480 -39.40 5.08 -17.29
N LEU A 481 -38.21 5.62 -16.99
CA LEU A 481 -37.31 6.17 -18.00
C LEU A 481 -36.87 5.12 -19.03
N ARG A 482 -36.51 3.92 -18.57
CA ARG A 482 -36.14 2.81 -19.45
C ARG A 482 -37.27 2.43 -20.39
N ASP A 483 -38.49 2.37 -19.89
CA ASP A 483 -39.65 1.97 -20.69
C ASP A 483 -40.00 3.08 -21.71
N TYR A 484 -39.86 4.37 -21.34
CA TYR A 484 -39.95 5.51 -22.28
C TYR A 484 -38.92 5.43 -23.42
N PHE A 485 -37.66 5.06 -23.13
CA PHE A 485 -36.63 4.93 -24.17
C PHE A 485 -36.87 3.74 -25.11
N LYS A 486 -37.58 2.69 -24.69
CA LYS A 486 -37.95 1.58 -25.57
C LYS A 486 -38.98 1.98 -26.62
N GLU A 487 -39.87 2.92 -26.32
CA GLU A 487 -40.85 3.41 -27.29
C GLU A 487 -40.23 4.31 -28.37
N LEU A 488 -39.04 4.86 -28.10
CA LEU A 488 -38.31 5.72 -29.04
C LEU A 488 -37.50 4.94 -30.10
N ASP A 489 -37.41 3.61 -30.01
CA ASP A 489 -36.76 2.76 -31.02
C ASP A 489 -37.70 2.59 -32.23
N ASN A 490 -37.71 3.60 -33.11
CA ASN A 490 -38.65 3.71 -34.22
C ASN A 490 -38.59 2.52 -35.18
N PRO A 491 -39.72 1.87 -35.52
CA PRO A 491 -39.76 0.85 -36.56
C PRO A 491 -39.36 1.46 -37.91
N ARG A 492 -38.33 0.90 -38.55
CA ARG A 492 -37.82 1.36 -39.86
C ARG A 492 -38.49 0.58 -40.99
N VAL A 493 -38.91 1.29 -42.02
CA VAL A 493 -39.44 0.70 -43.26
C VAL A 493 -38.62 1.18 -44.43
N ILE A 494 -38.12 0.26 -45.25
CA ILE A 494 -37.48 0.56 -46.54
C ILE A 494 -37.71 -0.58 -47.53
N PHE A 495 -38.11 -0.25 -48.75
CA PHE A 495 -38.20 -1.20 -49.85
C PHE A 495 -37.75 -0.62 -51.19
N ASP A 496 -37.26 -1.49 -52.08
CA ASP A 496 -37.01 -1.20 -53.49
C ASP A 496 -37.42 -2.42 -54.34
N ALA A 497 -38.30 -2.24 -55.32
CA ALA A 497 -38.85 -3.32 -56.12
C ALA A 497 -38.93 -2.95 -57.61
N ARG A 498 -38.78 -3.94 -58.49
CA ARG A 498 -38.77 -3.77 -59.96
C ARG A 498 -39.53 -4.89 -60.66
N PRO A 499 -39.98 -4.69 -61.92
CA PRO A 499 -40.54 -5.78 -62.71
C PRO A 499 -39.47 -6.84 -63.01
N SER A 500 -39.82 -8.13 -62.95
CA SER A 500 -38.89 -9.21 -63.33
C SER A 500 -38.57 -9.25 -64.82
N ALA A 501 -39.48 -8.75 -65.67
CA ALA A 501 -39.32 -8.68 -67.12
C ALA A 501 -40.08 -7.48 -67.70
N SER A 502 -39.60 -6.95 -68.82
CA SER A 502 -40.30 -5.89 -69.55
C SER A 502 -41.59 -6.42 -70.17
N TYR A 503 -42.70 -5.71 -69.99
CA TYR A 503 -44.04 -6.23 -70.32
C TYR A 503 -45.01 -5.12 -70.78
N TYR A 504 -46.01 -5.49 -71.60
CA TYR A 504 -47.10 -4.61 -72.02
C TYR A 504 -48.22 -4.59 -70.97
N TYR A 505 -48.32 -3.52 -70.20
CA TYR A 505 -49.41 -3.31 -69.25
C TYR A 505 -50.57 -2.60 -69.93
N LYS A 506 -51.80 -3.08 -69.72
CA LYS A 506 -53.02 -2.40 -70.22
C LYS A 506 -53.34 -1.19 -69.34
N LYS A 507 -54.09 -0.23 -69.90
CA LYS A 507 -54.65 0.90 -69.12
C LYS A 507 -55.36 0.39 -67.87
N GLY A 508 -54.98 0.94 -66.71
CA GLY A 508 -55.55 0.61 -65.40
C GLY A 508 -55.00 -0.68 -64.77
N GLN A 509 -54.12 -1.41 -65.45
CA GLN A 509 -53.53 -2.64 -64.91
C GLN A 509 -52.46 -2.32 -63.85
N PRO A 510 -52.47 -2.99 -62.68
CA PRO A 510 -51.36 -2.93 -61.72
C PRO A 510 -50.05 -3.43 -62.33
N VAL A 511 -48.96 -2.72 -62.04
CA VAL A 511 -47.61 -3.09 -62.48
C VAL A 511 -47.04 -4.11 -61.51
N ARG A 512 -46.70 -5.31 -62.01
CA ARG A 512 -46.11 -6.38 -61.21
C ARG A 512 -44.64 -6.09 -60.92
N LEU A 513 -44.28 -6.08 -59.64
CA LEU A 513 -42.96 -5.74 -59.12
C LEU A 513 -42.39 -6.92 -58.33
N GLU A 514 -42.16 -8.01 -59.04
CA GLU A 514 -41.81 -9.32 -58.48
C GLU A 514 -40.34 -9.41 -58.03
N HIS A 515 -39.46 -8.52 -58.51
CA HIS A 515 -38.04 -8.52 -58.15
C HIS A 515 -37.78 -7.47 -57.07
N VAL A 516 -37.76 -7.91 -55.80
CA VAL A 516 -37.55 -7.06 -54.62
C VAL A 516 -36.09 -7.09 -54.18
N ILE A 517 -35.48 -5.91 -54.07
CA ILE A 517 -34.07 -5.71 -53.72
C ILE A 517 -33.91 -5.55 -52.20
N THR A 518 -34.81 -4.78 -51.58
CA THR A 518 -34.84 -4.53 -50.13
C THR A 518 -36.30 -4.52 -49.67
N ASN A 519 -36.57 -5.00 -48.45
CA ASN A 519 -37.91 -4.96 -47.83
C ASN A 519 -37.80 -5.01 -46.28
N GLU A 520 -37.08 -4.08 -45.67
CA GLU A 520 -37.04 -3.98 -44.22
C GLU A 520 -38.35 -3.43 -43.68
N GLY A 521 -38.84 -4.02 -42.60
CA GLY A 521 -40.17 -3.74 -42.05
C GLY A 521 -41.31 -4.51 -42.73
N ASN A 522 -41.00 -5.39 -43.70
CA ASN A 522 -41.95 -6.28 -44.39
C ASN A 522 -43.21 -5.56 -44.92
N ALA A 523 -43.06 -4.30 -45.32
CA ALA A 523 -44.18 -3.46 -45.74
C ALA A 523 -44.54 -3.63 -47.21
N PHE A 524 -43.67 -4.22 -48.03
CA PHE A 524 -43.94 -4.47 -49.44
C PHE A 524 -44.28 -5.94 -49.71
N ASN A 525 -45.35 -6.20 -50.45
CA ASN A 525 -45.76 -7.54 -50.84
C ASN A 525 -45.32 -7.85 -52.28
N GLU A 526 -44.40 -8.79 -52.42
CA GLU A 526 -43.78 -9.17 -53.71
C GLU A 526 -44.77 -9.82 -54.68
N THR A 527 -45.82 -10.46 -54.16
CA THR A 527 -46.83 -11.16 -54.97
C THR A 527 -47.85 -10.20 -55.56
N THR A 528 -48.26 -9.18 -54.80
CA THR A 528 -49.28 -8.20 -55.24
C THR A 528 -48.67 -6.94 -55.83
N GLY A 529 -47.41 -6.61 -55.50
CA GLY A 529 -46.76 -5.35 -55.86
C GLY A 529 -47.25 -4.16 -55.02
N GLU A 530 -47.85 -4.45 -53.86
CA GLU A 530 -48.49 -3.45 -52.99
C GLU A 530 -47.61 -3.17 -51.77
N PHE A 531 -47.42 -1.90 -51.47
CA PHE A 531 -46.98 -1.44 -50.16
C PHE A 531 -48.17 -1.40 -49.19
N THR A 532 -47.97 -1.81 -47.93
CA THR A 532 -48.94 -1.68 -46.83
C THR A 532 -48.24 -1.02 -45.64
N ALA A 533 -48.77 0.11 -45.16
CA ALA A 533 -48.17 0.85 -44.05
C ALA A 533 -48.24 0.04 -42.74
N PRO A 534 -47.09 -0.33 -42.11
CA PRO A 534 -47.11 -1.11 -40.88
C PRO A 534 -47.46 -0.29 -39.63
N PHE A 535 -47.32 1.03 -39.68
CA PHE A 535 -47.69 1.97 -38.61
C PHE A 535 -48.16 3.31 -39.19
N ASN A 536 -48.84 4.12 -38.38
CA ASN A 536 -49.22 5.48 -38.73
C ASN A 536 -47.95 6.34 -38.92
N GLY A 537 -47.80 7.00 -40.07
CA GLY A 537 -46.65 7.84 -40.28
C GLY A 537 -46.53 8.44 -41.67
N THR A 538 -45.45 9.17 -41.89
CA THR A 538 -45.11 9.75 -43.19
C THR A 538 -44.13 8.85 -43.94
N TYR A 539 -44.52 8.48 -45.15
CA TYR A 539 -43.72 7.63 -46.04
C TYR A 539 -43.33 8.41 -47.29
N PHE A 540 -42.10 8.22 -47.72
CA PHE A 540 -41.62 8.74 -48.99
C PHE A 540 -41.66 7.61 -50.03
N PHE A 541 -42.23 7.91 -51.19
CA PHE A 541 -42.26 7.02 -52.34
C PHE A 541 -41.58 7.69 -53.54
N MET A 542 -40.85 6.88 -54.29
CA MET A 542 -40.25 7.27 -55.55
C MET A 542 -40.51 6.18 -56.58
N ILE A 543 -41.04 6.58 -57.73
CA ILE A 543 -41.23 5.70 -58.87
C ILE A 543 -40.47 6.26 -60.03
N THR A 544 -39.71 5.41 -60.69
CA THR A 544 -39.16 5.67 -62.01
C THR A 544 -39.80 4.69 -62.97
N ALA A 545 -40.25 5.15 -64.14
CA ALA A 545 -40.78 4.27 -65.17
C ALA A 545 -40.26 4.70 -66.54
N GLN A 546 -39.85 3.72 -67.33
CA GLN A 546 -39.43 3.93 -68.71
C GLN A 546 -40.35 3.17 -69.66
N VAL A 547 -40.82 3.88 -70.69
CA VAL A 547 -41.63 3.32 -71.77
C VAL A 547 -40.85 3.24 -73.07
N THR A 548 -41.24 2.28 -73.89
CA THR A 548 -40.95 2.29 -75.34
C THR A 548 -42.25 2.17 -76.11
N GLU A 549 -42.51 3.14 -76.99
CA GLU A 549 -43.70 3.12 -77.83
C GLU A 549 -43.34 3.13 -79.31
N SER A 550 -44.11 2.38 -80.10
CA SER A 550 -44.16 2.52 -81.55
C SER A 550 -45.44 3.28 -81.97
N VAL A 551 -45.30 4.60 -82.11
CA VAL A 551 -46.00 5.43 -83.12
C VAL A 551 -47.50 5.78 -82.89
N ARG A 552 -48.06 5.88 -81.67
CA ARG A 552 -49.46 6.35 -81.52
C ARG A 552 -49.70 7.59 -80.65
N LEU A 553 -48.88 7.89 -79.63
CA LEU A 553 -49.10 9.03 -78.73
C LEU A 553 -47.84 9.91 -78.58
N ILE A 554 -47.72 10.97 -79.39
CA ILE A 554 -46.61 11.95 -79.28
C ILE A 554 -47.02 13.07 -78.30
N GLY A 555 -46.12 13.40 -77.36
CA GLY A 555 -46.33 14.48 -76.39
C GLY A 555 -46.10 14.05 -74.94
N ALA A 556 -46.43 14.92 -74.00
CA ALA A 556 -46.36 14.61 -72.57
C ALA A 556 -47.50 13.64 -72.18
N GLN A 557 -47.13 12.44 -71.73
CA GLN A 557 -48.07 11.39 -71.32
C GLN A 557 -47.75 10.94 -69.90
N ASP A 558 -48.80 10.57 -69.17
CA ASP A 558 -48.66 9.89 -67.89
C ASP A 558 -48.47 8.39 -68.17
N ILE A 559 -47.32 7.86 -67.76
CA ILE A 559 -46.91 6.47 -67.98
C ILE A 559 -47.57 5.57 -66.93
N ALA A 560 -47.36 5.93 -65.67
CA ALA A 560 -47.80 5.16 -64.53
C ALA A 560 -48.17 6.12 -63.40
N ALA A 561 -49.01 5.65 -62.48
CA ALA A 561 -49.39 6.40 -61.30
C ALA A 561 -49.27 5.54 -60.05
N LEU A 562 -48.88 6.19 -58.95
CA LEU A 562 -48.98 5.62 -57.61
C LEU A 562 -50.39 5.87 -57.09
N CYS A 563 -51.08 4.80 -56.77
CA CYS A 563 -52.47 4.83 -56.36
C CYS A 563 -52.65 4.19 -54.99
N ASP A 564 -53.70 4.63 -54.30
CA ASP A 564 -54.31 3.94 -53.17
C ASP A 564 -55.77 3.60 -53.52
N ASN A 565 -56.51 3.05 -52.56
CA ASN A 565 -57.92 2.66 -52.75
C ASN A 565 -58.87 3.83 -53.07
N THR A 566 -58.44 5.08 -52.85
CA THR A 566 -59.26 6.28 -53.00
C THR A 566 -58.85 7.15 -54.18
N THR A 567 -57.54 7.35 -54.40
CA THR A 567 -57.01 8.27 -55.40
C THR A 567 -55.60 7.87 -55.85
N CYS A 568 -55.18 8.40 -57.00
CA CYS A 568 -53.77 8.36 -57.40
C CYS A 568 -53.12 9.72 -57.12
N PHE A 569 -51.98 9.68 -56.43
CA PHE A 569 -51.36 10.85 -55.79
C PHE A 569 -49.96 11.16 -56.32
N CYS A 570 -49.42 10.33 -57.21
CA CYS A 570 -48.15 10.57 -57.90
C CYS A 570 -48.25 10.07 -59.34
N TYR A 571 -48.03 10.92 -60.34
CA TYR A 571 -48.07 10.54 -61.76
C TYR A 571 -46.68 10.66 -62.39
N VAL A 572 -46.22 9.57 -62.99
CA VAL A 572 -44.95 9.50 -63.73
C VAL A 572 -45.18 10.00 -65.14
N ARG A 573 -44.86 11.28 -65.38
CA ARG A 573 -45.00 11.91 -66.68
C ARG A 573 -43.71 11.82 -67.48
N ALA A 574 -43.80 11.46 -68.77
CA ALA A 574 -42.69 11.55 -69.70
C ALA A 574 -43.13 12.11 -71.05
N THR A 575 -42.20 12.74 -71.75
CA THR A 575 -42.42 13.23 -73.12
C THR A 575 -42.06 12.13 -74.11
N ILE A 576 -43.05 11.64 -74.86
CA ILE A 576 -42.87 10.58 -75.83
C ILE A 576 -42.56 11.19 -77.20
N MET A 577 -41.41 10.79 -77.75
CA MET A 577 -40.94 11.16 -79.09
C MET A 577 -40.81 9.90 -79.97
N ASN A 578 -40.94 10.07 -81.27
CA ASN A 578 -41.01 8.95 -82.22
C ASN A 578 -39.74 8.08 -82.15
N GLN A 579 -39.93 6.77 -81.92
CA GLN A 579 -38.88 5.74 -81.82
C GLN A 579 -37.81 5.97 -80.73
N GLN A 580 -38.15 6.60 -79.61
CA GLN A 580 -37.22 6.76 -78.48
C GLN A 580 -37.76 6.16 -77.17
N TYR A 581 -36.82 5.82 -76.27
CA TYR A 581 -37.10 5.50 -74.88
C TYR A 581 -37.43 6.79 -74.15
N SER A 582 -38.56 6.82 -73.44
CA SER A 582 -38.93 7.95 -72.59
C SER A 582 -39.00 7.50 -71.14
N LEU A 583 -38.39 8.27 -70.26
CA LEU A 583 -38.32 8.00 -68.82
C LEU A 583 -38.95 9.15 -68.07
N GLY A 584 -39.70 8.81 -67.02
CA GLY A 584 -40.22 9.77 -66.06
C GLY A 584 -39.99 9.28 -64.64
N THR A 585 -40.04 10.20 -63.70
CA THR A 585 -39.99 9.91 -62.27
C THR A 585 -41.07 10.69 -61.55
N CYS A 586 -41.67 10.10 -60.52
CA CYS A 586 -42.54 10.78 -59.60
C CYS A 586 -42.09 10.50 -58.16
N GLN A 587 -42.17 11.51 -57.31
CA GLN A 587 -41.84 11.42 -55.88
C GLN A 587 -43.00 11.99 -55.06
N ALA A 588 -43.37 11.30 -53.99
CA ALA A 588 -44.42 11.75 -53.09
C ALA A 588 -44.07 11.41 -51.64
N ALA A 589 -44.14 12.42 -50.76
CA ALA A 589 -44.19 12.22 -49.32
C ALA A 589 -45.66 12.26 -48.88
N VAL A 590 -46.18 11.14 -48.40
CA VAL A 590 -47.59 11.02 -48.01
C VAL A 590 -47.72 10.41 -46.62
N HIS A 591 -48.68 10.92 -45.87
CA HIS A 591 -49.10 10.31 -44.62
C HIS A 591 -49.94 9.06 -44.92
N ARG A 592 -49.68 7.96 -44.21
CA ARG A 592 -50.44 6.71 -44.30
C ARG A 592 -50.74 6.20 -42.90
N SER A 593 -52.01 5.91 -42.67
CA SER A 593 -52.44 5.15 -41.50
C SER A 593 -52.08 3.68 -41.65
N GLN A 594 -51.88 2.99 -40.52
CA GLN A 594 -51.60 1.57 -40.47
C GLN A 594 -52.63 0.78 -41.30
N GLY A 595 -52.14 -0.11 -42.16
CA GLY A 595 -52.94 -0.94 -43.06
C GLY A 595 -53.31 -0.27 -44.39
N GLN A 596 -53.08 1.03 -44.58
CA GLN A 596 -53.31 1.66 -45.88
C GLN A 596 -52.28 1.20 -46.91
N GLN A 597 -52.75 0.98 -48.14
CA GLN A 597 -51.95 0.44 -49.21
C GLN A 597 -51.61 1.47 -50.29
N ALA A 598 -50.49 1.24 -50.99
CA ALA A 598 -50.11 1.99 -52.18
C ALA A 598 -49.51 1.05 -53.24
N TRP A 599 -49.88 1.23 -54.51
CA TRP A 599 -49.39 0.39 -55.60
C TRP A 599 -49.27 1.13 -56.92
N LEU A 600 -48.43 0.59 -57.81
CA LEU A 600 -48.17 1.15 -59.11
C LEU A 600 -49.19 0.67 -60.15
N ARG A 601 -49.78 1.60 -60.92
CA ARG A 601 -50.75 1.33 -61.98
C ARG A 601 -50.30 1.92 -63.32
N SER A 602 -50.49 1.22 -64.42
CA SER A 602 -50.27 1.76 -65.77
C SER A 602 -51.42 2.68 -66.21
N GLU A 603 -51.13 3.88 -66.71
CA GLU A 603 -52.17 4.86 -67.07
C GLU A 603 -52.68 4.72 -68.52
N GLU A 604 -51.88 4.14 -69.40
CA GLU A 604 -52.30 3.72 -70.74
C GLU A 604 -51.72 2.34 -71.06
N THR A 605 -51.86 1.88 -72.30
CA THR A 605 -51.24 0.62 -72.73
C THR A 605 -49.77 0.84 -73.08
N TRP A 606 -48.89 0.53 -72.13
CA TRP A 606 -47.45 0.83 -72.22
C TRP A 606 -46.58 -0.43 -72.13
N TYR A 607 -45.47 -0.44 -72.87
CA TYR A 607 -44.38 -1.39 -72.66
C TYR A 607 -43.39 -0.81 -71.65
N LEU A 608 -43.39 -1.34 -70.42
CA LEU A 608 -42.51 -0.87 -69.35
C LEU A 608 -41.23 -1.70 -69.31
N SER A 609 -40.09 -1.03 -69.18
CA SER A 609 -38.77 -1.68 -69.05
C SER A 609 -38.56 -2.24 -67.64
N SER A 610 -38.14 -3.49 -67.49
CA SER A 610 -37.76 -4.05 -66.17
C SER A 610 -36.50 -3.42 -65.58
N VAL A 611 -35.61 -2.90 -66.42
CA VAL A 611 -34.31 -2.37 -65.98
C VAL A 611 -34.44 -0.96 -65.42
N TYR A 612 -35.30 -0.14 -66.03
CA TYR A 612 -35.45 1.28 -65.74
C TYR A 612 -36.81 1.63 -65.12
N THR A 613 -37.55 0.62 -64.65
CA THR A 613 -38.75 0.81 -63.85
C THR A 613 -38.51 0.33 -62.43
N SER A 614 -38.70 1.19 -61.44
CA SER A 614 -38.55 0.87 -60.02
C SER A 614 -39.59 1.59 -59.17
N PHE A 615 -39.95 0.95 -58.06
CA PHE A 615 -40.77 1.52 -57.01
C PHE A 615 -40.03 1.37 -55.69
N THR A 616 -39.65 2.50 -55.11
CA THR A 616 -38.86 2.58 -53.88
C THR A 616 -39.66 3.35 -52.84
N GLY A 617 -39.59 2.95 -51.58
CA GLY A 617 -40.17 3.74 -50.50
C GLY A 617 -39.53 3.51 -49.14
N PHE A 618 -39.62 4.50 -48.27
CA PHE A 618 -39.11 4.42 -46.90
C PHE A 618 -39.91 5.30 -45.91
N SER A 619 -39.88 4.93 -44.64
CA SER A 619 -40.49 5.71 -43.56
C SER A 619 -39.62 6.93 -43.19
N LEU A 620 -40.21 8.11 -43.17
CA LEU A 620 -39.56 9.35 -42.70
C LEU A 620 -39.76 9.57 -41.19
N ARG A 621 -40.98 9.31 -40.71
CA ARG A 621 -41.38 9.52 -39.32
C ARG A 621 -42.59 8.66 -38.98
N SER A 622 -42.55 7.94 -37.87
CA SER A 622 -43.71 7.32 -37.23
C SER A 622 -44.46 8.37 -36.39
N ASP A 623 -45.77 8.24 -36.34
CA ASP A 623 -46.58 8.94 -35.34
C ASP A 623 -46.37 8.21 -34.02
N VAL A 624 -45.60 8.81 -33.11
CA VAL A 624 -45.53 8.33 -31.73
C VAL A 624 -46.86 8.70 -31.08
N GLU A 625 -47.68 7.69 -30.76
CA GLU A 625 -48.83 7.91 -29.89
C GLU A 625 -48.29 8.28 -28.52
N THR A 626 -48.21 9.58 -28.25
CA THR A 626 -48.05 10.08 -26.88
C THR A 626 -49.38 9.84 -26.16
N GLU A 627 -49.54 8.66 -25.57
CA GLU A 627 -50.44 8.51 -24.43
C GLU A 627 -49.83 9.32 -23.27
N LEU A 628 -50.35 10.53 -23.08
CA LEU A 628 -50.05 11.42 -21.97
C LEU A 628 -50.86 11.04 -20.73
#